data_AF-A0A4R9JS53-F1
#
_entry.id   AF-A0A4R9JS53-F1
#
_cell.length_a   1.000
_cell.length_b   1.000
_cell.length_c   1.000
_cell.angle_alpha   90.00
_cell.angle_beta   90.00
_cell.angle_gamma   90.00
#
_symmetry.space_group_name_H-M   'P 1'
#
loop_
_entity.id
_entity.type
_entity.pdbx_description
1 polymer ?
#
loop_
_entity_poly.entity_id
_entity_poly.type
_entity_poly.pdbx_seq_one_letter_code
_entity_poly.pdbx_strand_id
1 'polypeptide(L)'
;MKLIFTLLILQTTLFAEALDPNRYQKIKRILSQTGHLELDVMKRSLESIVSYPAPYLRTLSEESGVRIYVKERAIMLLAHYPDGESENLLKNNVANQALHPSLRKFSARSYRDGFIGKKADQVNSYLNQYRYDAKIGDTVRTLLDPKIKKNLNLNLEKTEATENIKMKKKANQ
;
A
#
# COMPACT_ATOMS: atom_id res chain seq x y z
N MET A 1 57.17 -21.55 -7.33
CA MET A 1 56.29 -21.05 -8.41
C MET A 1 54.90 -20.86 -7.82
N LYS A 2 54.45 -19.61 -7.62
CA LYS A 2 53.11 -19.29 -7.08
C LYS A 2 52.22 -18.88 -8.26
N LEU A 3 51.20 -19.68 -8.56
CA LEU A 3 50.10 -19.31 -9.44
C LEU A 3 49.18 -18.36 -8.67
N ILE A 4 49.15 -17.09 -9.08
CA ILE A 4 48.16 -16.11 -8.63
C ILE A 4 46.99 -16.19 -9.61
N PHE A 5 45.89 -16.80 -9.19
CA PHE A 5 44.61 -16.74 -9.87
C PHE A 5 43.90 -15.46 -9.42
N THR A 6 43.91 -14.43 -10.26
CA THR A 6 43.16 -13.19 -10.02
C THR A 6 41.71 -13.41 -10.46
N LEU A 7 40.80 -13.56 -9.48
CA LEU A 7 39.36 -13.66 -9.69
C LEU A 7 38.80 -12.26 -10.02
N LEU A 8 38.49 -12.02 -11.30
CA LEU A 8 37.81 -10.81 -11.75
C LEU A 8 36.32 -10.93 -11.40
N ILE A 9 35.92 -10.36 -10.26
CA ILE A 9 34.51 -10.24 -9.88
C ILE A 9 33.88 -9.18 -10.78
N LEU A 10 33.20 -9.64 -11.82
CA LEU A 10 32.36 -8.81 -12.67
C LEU A 10 31.15 -8.36 -11.83
N GLN A 11 31.25 -7.18 -11.22
CA GLN A 11 30.12 -6.54 -10.55
C GLN A 11 29.14 -6.07 -11.62
N THR A 12 28.16 -6.91 -11.96
CA THR A 12 26.98 -6.46 -12.69
C THR A 12 26.15 -5.61 -11.73
N THR A 13 26.32 -4.29 -11.81
CA THR A 13 25.34 -3.36 -11.24
C THR A 13 24.03 -3.60 -11.98
N LEU A 14 23.13 -4.36 -11.35
CA LEU A 14 21.72 -4.46 -11.76
C LEU A 14 21.12 -3.06 -11.61
N PHE A 15 21.23 -2.24 -12.66
CA PHE A 15 20.51 -0.99 -12.73
C PHE A 15 19.03 -1.34 -12.74
N ALA A 16 18.33 -0.96 -11.67
CA ALA A 16 16.88 -0.94 -11.67
C ALA A 16 16.43 -0.14 -12.90
N GLU A 17 15.63 -0.76 -13.76
CA GLU A 17 15.13 -0.12 -14.96
C GLU A 17 14.42 1.19 -14.56
N ALA A 18 14.86 2.30 -15.15
CA ALA A 18 14.30 3.60 -14.82
C ALA A 18 12.79 3.61 -15.12
N LEU A 19 11.98 4.17 -14.22
CA LEU A 19 10.55 4.24 -14.42
C LEU A 19 10.22 5.06 -15.67
N ASP A 20 9.27 4.58 -16.47
CA ASP A 20 8.80 5.26 -17.67
C ASP A 20 8.22 6.65 -17.30
N PRO A 21 8.82 7.75 -17.78
CA PRO A 21 8.38 9.10 -17.39
C PRO A 21 6.95 9.42 -17.81
N ASN A 22 6.47 8.88 -18.93
CA ASN A 22 5.11 9.10 -19.42
C ASN A 22 4.08 8.43 -18.50
N ARG A 23 4.33 7.17 -18.12
CA ARG A 23 3.51 6.41 -17.16
C ARG A 23 3.51 7.11 -15.81
N TYR A 24 4.69 7.53 -15.35
CA TYR A 24 4.84 8.29 -14.10
C TYR A 24 3.96 9.54 -14.09
N GLN A 25 4.00 10.38 -15.15
CA GLN A 25 3.21 11.62 -15.21
C GLN A 25 1.70 11.34 -15.28
N LYS A 26 1.28 10.29 -15.99
CA LYS A 26 -0.13 9.87 -16.05
C LYS A 26 -0.65 9.43 -14.68
N ILE A 27 0.12 8.60 -13.98
CA ILE A 27 -0.22 8.16 -12.62
C ILE A 27 -0.28 9.36 -11.67
N LYS A 28 0.73 10.24 -11.69
CA LYS A 28 0.77 11.47 -10.88
C LYS A 28 -0.47 12.33 -11.12
N ARG A 29 -0.91 12.47 -12.37
CA ARG A 29 -2.12 13.21 -12.73
C ARG A 29 -3.37 12.61 -12.09
N ILE A 30 -3.57 11.29 -12.20
CA ILE A 30 -4.71 10.59 -11.56
C ILE A 30 -4.71 10.85 -10.05
N LEU A 31 -3.57 10.64 -9.39
CA LEU A 31 -3.47 10.85 -7.95
C LEU A 31 -3.65 12.33 -7.55
N SER A 32 -3.43 13.26 -8.47
CA SER A 32 -3.58 14.70 -8.24
C SER A 32 -5.00 15.22 -8.45
N GLN A 33 -5.90 14.43 -9.05
CA GLN A 33 -7.28 14.85 -9.36
C GLN A 33 -8.03 15.28 -8.09
N THR A 34 -8.58 16.49 -8.11
CA THR A 34 -9.39 17.02 -7.01
C THR A 34 -10.83 16.51 -7.17
N GLY A 35 -11.35 15.82 -6.16
CA GLY A 35 -12.65 15.15 -6.18
C GLY A 35 -12.63 13.84 -5.39
N HIS A 36 -13.82 13.33 -5.05
CA HIS A 36 -13.95 12.05 -4.36
C HIS A 36 -13.89 10.91 -5.39
N LEU A 37 -12.67 10.53 -5.76
CA LEU A 37 -12.43 9.28 -6.48
C LEU A 37 -12.31 8.14 -5.45
N GLU A 38 -13.10 7.09 -5.64
CA GLU A 38 -12.99 5.87 -4.86
C GLU A 38 -11.63 5.18 -5.13
N LEU A 39 -11.08 4.54 -4.11
CA LEU A 39 -9.77 3.90 -4.17
C LEU A 39 -9.72 2.82 -5.27
N ASP A 40 -10.80 2.04 -5.43
CA ASP A 40 -10.89 0.99 -6.46
C ASP A 40 -10.97 1.55 -7.89
N VAL A 41 -11.56 2.73 -8.07
CA VAL A 41 -11.57 3.42 -9.36
C VAL A 41 -10.17 3.93 -9.69
N MET A 42 -9.47 4.50 -8.70
CA MET A 42 -8.07 4.89 -8.87
C MET A 42 -7.23 3.66 -9.23
N LYS A 43 -7.28 2.58 -8.44
CA LYS A 43 -6.54 1.34 -8.71
C LYS A 43 -6.70 0.86 -10.16
N ARG A 44 -7.93 0.72 -10.64
CA ARG A 44 -8.22 0.31 -12.02
C ARG A 44 -7.64 1.28 -13.06
N SER A 45 -7.66 2.57 -12.77
CA SER A 45 -7.10 3.60 -13.65
C SER A 45 -5.57 3.56 -13.70
N LEU A 46 -4.90 3.17 -12.62
CA LEU A 46 -3.45 2.96 -12.64
C LEU A 46 -3.09 1.68 -13.41
N GLU A 47 -3.87 0.61 -13.22
CA GLU A 47 -3.65 -0.68 -13.86
C GLU A 47 -3.86 -0.66 -15.38
N SER A 48 -4.66 0.29 -15.90
CA SER A 48 -4.78 0.52 -17.34
C SER A 48 -3.57 1.26 -17.94
N ILE A 49 -2.74 1.91 -17.11
CA ILE A 49 -1.50 2.57 -17.53
C ILE A 49 -0.32 1.59 -17.46
N VAL A 50 -0.26 0.80 -16.39
CA VAL A 50 0.80 -0.17 -16.14
C VAL A 50 0.27 -1.33 -15.32
N SER A 51 0.58 -2.56 -15.71
CA SER A 51 0.10 -3.77 -15.02
C SER A 51 0.51 -3.84 -13.56
N TYR A 52 1.65 -3.24 -13.22
CA TYR A 52 2.17 -3.18 -11.85
C TYR A 52 2.57 -1.74 -11.45
N PRO A 53 1.66 -0.97 -10.83
CA PRO A 53 1.90 0.45 -10.50
C PRO A 53 2.78 0.70 -9.26
N ALA A 54 3.08 -0.32 -8.45
CA ALA A 54 3.71 -0.12 -7.14
C ALA A 54 5.03 0.68 -7.16
N PRO A 55 5.97 0.48 -8.11
CA PRO A 55 7.20 1.27 -8.17
C PRO A 55 6.95 2.78 -8.35
N TYR A 56 5.93 3.14 -9.14
CA TYR A 56 5.52 4.54 -9.34
C TYR A 56 4.89 5.13 -8.08
N LEU A 57 4.06 4.34 -7.40
CA LEU A 57 3.41 4.74 -6.15
C LEU A 57 4.44 5.00 -5.05
N ARG A 58 5.44 4.12 -4.89
CA ARG A 58 6.53 4.30 -3.92
C ARG A 58 7.30 5.60 -4.21
N THR A 59 7.73 5.79 -5.45
CA THR A 59 8.44 7.01 -5.89
C THR A 59 7.63 8.27 -5.59
N LEU A 60 6.35 8.31 -5.96
CA LEU A 60 5.47 9.46 -5.72
C LEU A 60 5.25 9.76 -4.25
N SER A 61 5.25 8.74 -3.39
CA SER A 61 5.04 8.92 -1.94
C SER A 61 6.23 9.61 -1.25
N GLU A 62 7.44 9.46 -1.80
CA GLU A 62 8.68 9.98 -1.21
C GLU A 62 9.12 11.30 -1.87
N GLU A 63 8.75 11.53 -3.12
CA GLU A 63 9.22 12.65 -3.94
C GLU A 63 8.98 14.04 -3.31
N SER A 64 10.03 14.86 -3.32
CA SER A 64 9.95 16.26 -2.88
C SER A 64 9.07 17.09 -3.82
N GLY A 65 8.30 18.04 -3.26
CA GLY A 65 7.40 18.90 -4.04
C GLY A 65 6.07 18.26 -4.47
N VAL A 66 5.90 16.94 -4.29
CA VAL A 66 4.59 16.29 -4.45
C VAL A 66 3.67 16.67 -3.28
N ARG A 67 2.44 17.11 -3.61
CA ARG A 67 1.45 17.54 -2.62
C ARG A 67 1.09 16.39 -1.67
N ILE A 68 0.82 16.72 -0.41
CA ILE A 68 0.63 15.71 0.62
C ILE A 68 -0.51 14.72 0.33
N TYR A 69 -1.65 15.19 -0.16
CA TYR A 69 -2.78 14.31 -0.49
C TYR A 69 -2.47 13.33 -1.63
N VAL A 70 -1.54 13.68 -2.53
CA VAL A 70 -1.07 12.79 -3.59
C VAL A 70 -0.23 11.67 -2.99
N LYS A 71 0.66 12.01 -2.05
CA LYS A 71 1.46 11.04 -1.30
C LYS A 71 0.58 10.10 -0.47
N GLU A 72 -0.44 10.64 0.21
CA GLU A 72 -1.41 9.86 0.97
C GLU A 72 -2.14 8.84 0.09
N ARG A 73 -2.64 9.27 -1.06
CA ARG A 73 -3.29 8.37 -2.05
C ARG A 73 -2.33 7.31 -2.58
N ALA A 74 -1.09 7.68 -2.85
CA ALA A 74 -0.08 6.73 -3.30
C ALA A 74 0.16 5.64 -2.24
N ILE A 75 0.34 6.06 -0.97
CA ILE A 75 0.50 5.17 0.19
C ILE A 75 -0.73 4.27 0.38
N MET A 76 -1.95 4.79 0.24
CA MET A 76 -3.18 3.99 0.32
C MET A 76 -3.20 2.88 -0.74
N LEU A 77 -2.87 3.21 -1.98
CA LEU A 77 -2.89 2.25 -3.09
C LEU A 77 -1.87 1.12 -2.94
N LEU A 78 -0.77 1.33 -2.21
CA LEU A 78 0.22 0.27 -1.94
C LEU A 78 -0.37 -0.92 -1.18
N ALA A 79 -1.50 -0.78 -0.47
CA ALA A 79 -2.18 -1.90 0.18
C ALA A 79 -2.61 -2.99 -0.82
N HIS A 80 -2.85 -2.63 -2.09
CA HIS A 80 -3.23 -3.59 -3.14
C HIS A 80 -2.03 -4.30 -3.78
N TYR A 81 -0.80 -3.89 -3.43
CA TYR A 81 0.43 -4.44 -3.99
C TYR A 81 1.38 -4.88 -2.86
N PRO A 82 1.03 -5.92 -2.08
CA PRO A 82 1.77 -6.33 -0.88
C PRO A 82 3.06 -7.11 -1.23
N ASP A 83 4.03 -6.43 -1.85
CA ASP A 83 5.39 -6.89 -2.07
C ASP A 83 6.33 -6.46 -0.92
N GLY A 84 7.56 -6.97 -0.91
CA GLY A 84 8.55 -6.66 0.13
C GLY A 84 8.95 -5.18 0.17
N GLU A 85 9.05 -4.52 -0.99
CA GLU A 85 9.39 -3.10 -1.09
C GLU A 85 8.29 -2.20 -0.51
N SER A 86 7.02 -2.51 -0.78
CA SER A 86 5.88 -1.78 -0.19
C SER A 86 5.79 -2.04 1.31
N GLU A 87 6.02 -3.28 1.76
CA GLU A 87 6.09 -3.58 3.19
C GLU A 87 7.16 -2.72 3.89
N ASN A 88 8.37 -2.68 3.34
CA ASN A 88 9.49 -1.94 3.89
C ASN A 88 9.19 -0.43 3.92
N LEU A 89 8.72 0.15 2.82
CA LEU A 89 8.38 1.57 2.77
C LEU A 89 7.29 1.93 3.78
N LEU A 90 6.21 1.13 3.86
CA LEU A 90 5.10 1.40 4.77
C LEU A 90 5.55 1.34 6.23
N LYS A 91 6.36 0.34 6.60
CA LYS A 91 6.95 0.24 7.95
C LYS A 91 7.91 1.42 8.23
N ASN A 92 8.78 1.75 7.30
CA ASN A 92 9.71 2.88 7.47
C ASN A 92 8.96 4.20 7.69
N ASN A 93 7.88 4.43 6.94
CA ASN A 93 7.03 5.59 7.13
C ASN A 93 6.34 5.61 8.50
N VAL A 94 5.82 4.49 8.98
CA VAL A 94 5.23 4.42 10.34
C VAL A 94 6.27 4.76 11.41
N ALA A 95 7.48 4.23 11.29
CA ALA A 95 8.58 4.43 12.23
C ALA A 95 9.17 5.85 12.21
N ASN A 96 9.08 6.55 11.08
CA ASN A 96 9.72 7.85 10.89
C ASN A 96 9.01 8.99 11.64
N GLN A 97 9.54 9.38 12.79
CA GLN A 97 8.99 10.45 13.64
C GLN A 97 9.03 11.85 13.03
N ALA A 98 9.92 12.07 12.05
CA ALA A 98 10.05 13.32 11.31
C ALA A 98 9.06 13.42 10.14
N LEU A 99 8.49 12.30 9.70
CA LEU A 99 7.51 12.28 8.61
C LEU A 99 6.19 12.94 9.05
N HIS A 100 5.50 13.56 8.09
CA HIS A 100 4.20 14.18 8.36
C HIS A 100 3.21 13.17 8.99
N PRO A 101 2.50 13.53 10.08
CA PRO A 101 1.64 12.60 10.81
C PRO A 101 0.61 11.86 9.95
N SER A 102 0.03 12.53 8.95
CA SER A 102 -0.95 11.91 8.06
C SER A 102 -0.35 10.78 7.22
N LEU A 103 0.85 10.98 6.66
CA LEU A 103 1.55 9.94 5.88
C LEU A 103 1.85 8.73 6.76
N ARG A 104 2.28 8.95 8.02
CA ARG A 104 2.48 7.88 9.00
C ARG A 104 1.18 7.10 9.27
N LYS A 105 0.05 7.81 9.48
CA LYS A 105 -1.26 7.19 9.71
C LYS A 105 -1.73 6.38 8.51
N PHE A 106 -1.60 6.93 7.30
CA PHE A 106 -1.96 6.21 6.07
C PHE A 106 -1.05 5.01 5.86
N SER A 107 0.25 5.10 6.15
CA SER A 107 1.14 3.95 6.07
C SER A 107 0.78 2.84 7.05
N ALA A 108 0.37 3.18 8.28
CA ALA A 108 -0.12 2.20 9.24
C ALA A 108 -1.39 1.48 8.75
N ARG A 109 -2.34 2.24 8.16
CA ARG A 109 -3.57 1.70 7.55
C ARG A 109 -3.23 0.75 6.40
N SER A 110 -2.43 1.21 5.43
CA SER A 110 -2.06 0.42 4.27
C SER A 110 -1.26 -0.83 4.63
N TYR A 111 -0.36 -0.74 5.62
CA TYR A 111 0.38 -1.90 6.11
C TYR A 111 -0.55 -2.95 6.71
N ARG A 112 -1.51 -2.52 7.53
CA ARG A 112 -2.54 -3.43 8.02
C ARG A 112 -3.31 -4.04 6.86
N ASP A 113 -3.89 -3.21 5.99
CA ASP A 113 -4.84 -3.66 4.98
C ASP A 113 -4.20 -4.60 3.95
N GLY A 114 -2.95 -4.33 3.53
CA GLY A 114 -2.25 -5.17 2.56
C GLY A 114 -1.71 -6.49 3.12
N PHE A 115 -1.42 -6.57 4.43
CA PHE A 115 -0.64 -7.69 4.99
C PHE A 115 -1.36 -8.49 6.09
N ILE A 116 -2.44 -7.98 6.68
CA ILE A 116 -3.12 -8.64 7.81
C ILE A 116 -3.62 -10.06 7.46
N GLY A 117 -4.06 -10.30 6.22
CA GLY A 117 -4.55 -11.60 5.78
C GLY A 117 -3.48 -12.70 5.71
N LYS A 118 -2.20 -12.33 5.47
CA LYS A 118 -1.09 -13.28 5.32
C LYS A 118 -0.17 -13.32 6.54
N LYS A 119 -0.06 -12.22 7.27
CA LYS A 119 0.95 -12.00 8.32
C LYS A 119 0.33 -11.36 9.57
N ALA A 120 -0.85 -11.83 9.98
CA ALA A 120 -1.64 -11.19 11.03
C ALA A 120 -0.83 -10.88 12.31
N ASP A 121 -0.09 -11.85 12.84
CA ASP A 121 0.69 -11.68 14.07
C ASP A 121 1.83 -10.69 13.91
N GLN A 122 2.51 -10.70 12.75
CA GLN A 122 3.59 -9.75 12.45
C GLN A 122 3.04 -8.33 12.34
N VAL A 123 1.93 -8.16 11.62
CA VAL A 123 1.25 -6.86 11.47
C VAL A 123 0.82 -6.31 12.82
N ASN A 124 0.15 -7.13 13.64
CA ASN A 124 -0.33 -6.70 14.96
C ASN A 124 0.82 -6.38 15.90
N SER A 125 1.86 -7.24 15.94
CA SER A 125 3.05 -7.04 16.77
C SER A 125 3.77 -5.74 16.41
N TYR A 126 3.99 -5.52 15.11
CA TYR A 126 4.63 -4.31 14.61
C TYR A 126 3.82 -3.05 14.95
N LEU A 127 2.53 -3.02 14.63
CA LEU A 127 1.68 -1.85 14.89
C LEU A 127 1.52 -1.57 16.39
N ASN A 128 1.46 -2.61 17.24
CA ASN A 128 1.32 -2.46 18.68
C ASN A 128 2.47 -1.65 19.32
N GLN A 129 3.66 -1.62 18.71
CA GLN A 129 4.78 -0.78 19.15
C GLN A 129 4.47 0.73 19.14
N TYR A 130 3.53 1.14 18.28
CA TYR A 130 3.15 2.55 18.07
C TYR A 130 1.83 2.92 18.74
N ARG A 131 1.23 2.04 19.54
CA ARG A 131 -0.09 2.26 20.16
C ARG A 131 -0.14 3.46 21.10
N TYR A 132 1.01 3.91 21.61
CA TYR A 132 1.15 5.07 22.50
C TYR A 132 1.90 6.24 21.83
N ASP A 133 2.14 6.17 20.52
CA ASP A 133 2.76 7.27 19.78
C ASP A 133 1.86 8.52 19.85
N ALA A 134 2.46 9.67 20.17
CA ALA A 134 1.74 10.92 20.39
C ALA A 134 0.97 11.43 19.16
N LYS A 135 1.42 11.09 17.94
CA LYS A 135 0.86 11.59 16.68
C LYS A 135 -0.06 10.57 16.01
N ILE A 136 0.22 9.27 16.16
CA ILE A 136 -0.50 8.20 15.43
C ILE A 136 -1.17 7.16 16.34
N GLY A 137 -0.97 7.21 17.66
CA GLY A 137 -1.41 6.19 18.60
C GLY A 137 -2.91 5.91 18.55
N ASP A 138 -3.76 6.93 18.42
CA ASP A 138 -5.21 6.74 18.25
C ASP A 138 -5.54 5.90 17.02
N THR A 139 -4.94 6.26 15.87
CA THR A 139 -5.14 5.51 14.63
C THR A 139 -4.70 4.06 14.81
N VAL A 140 -3.52 3.83 15.39
CA VAL A 140 -2.99 2.49 15.64
C VAL A 140 -3.91 1.67 16.55
N ARG A 141 -4.41 2.25 17.64
CA ARG A 141 -5.36 1.57 18.54
C ARG A 141 -6.65 1.18 17.82
N THR A 142 -7.19 2.06 16.99
CA THR A 142 -8.34 1.73 16.13
C THR A 142 -8.03 0.57 15.17
N LEU A 143 -6.83 0.54 14.58
CA LEU A 143 -6.42 -0.52 13.67
C LEU A 143 -6.30 -1.89 14.34
N LEU A 144 -5.92 -1.91 15.63
CA LEU A 144 -5.76 -3.10 16.44
C LEU A 144 -7.07 -3.58 17.09
N ASP A 145 -8.15 -2.78 17.06
CA ASP A 145 -9.41 -3.13 17.72
C ASP A 145 -10.12 -4.31 17.00
N PRO A 146 -10.28 -5.47 17.66
CA PRO A 146 -10.93 -6.64 17.08
C PRO A 146 -12.43 -6.42 16.78
N LYS A 147 -13.09 -5.42 17.38
CA LYS A 147 -14.50 -5.11 17.11
C LYS A 147 -14.70 -4.53 15.71
N ILE A 148 -13.71 -3.82 15.16
CA ILE A 148 -13.73 -3.32 13.78
C ILE A 148 -13.52 -4.48 12.78
N LYS A 149 -12.75 -5.50 13.17
CA LYS A 149 -12.59 -6.76 12.43
C LYS A 149 -13.93 -7.48 12.16
N LYS A 150 -14.88 -7.40 13.09
CA LYS A 150 -16.20 -8.07 13.00
C LYS A 150 -17.14 -7.40 12.00
N ASN A 151 -17.10 -6.07 11.87
CA ASN A 151 -18.00 -5.33 10.98
C ASN A 151 -17.63 -5.47 9.49
N LEU A 152 -16.34 -5.67 9.16
CA LEU A 152 -15.93 -5.91 7.77
C LEU A 152 -16.41 -7.29 7.27
N ASN A 153 -16.24 -8.34 8.08
CA ASN A 153 -16.68 -9.70 7.74
C ASN A 153 -18.21 -9.81 7.67
N LEU A 154 -18.95 -9.17 8.58
CA LEU A 154 -20.41 -9.13 8.53
C LEU A 154 -20.96 -8.42 7.29
N ASN A 155 -20.25 -7.43 6.75
CA ASN A 155 -20.65 -6.75 5.51
C ASN A 155 -20.29 -7.55 4.26
N LEU A 156 -19.19 -8.31 4.28
CA LEU A 156 -18.83 -9.23 3.19
C LEU A 156 -19.83 -10.39 3.11
N GLU A 157 -20.15 -11.04 4.23
CA GLU A 157 -21.15 -12.12 4.29
C GLU A 157 -22.55 -11.65 3.86
N LYS A 158 -22.95 -10.42 4.24
CA LYS A 158 -24.23 -9.84 3.80
C LYS A 158 -24.25 -9.54 2.30
N THR A 159 -23.14 -9.05 1.75
CA THR A 159 -23.02 -8.77 0.31
C THR A 159 -23.10 -10.08 -0.49
N GLU A 160 -22.36 -11.11 -0.08
CA GLU A 160 -22.36 -12.43 -0.72
C GLU A 160 -23.73 -13.14 -0.60
N ALA A 161 -24.40 -13.02 0.55
CA ALA A 161 -25.75 -13.57 0.72
C ALA A 161 -26.77 -12.87 -0.19
N THR A 162 -26.65 -11.55 -0.36
CA THR A 162 -27.57 -10.76 -1.19
C THR A 162 -27.34 -11.01 -2.69
N GLU A 163 -26.10 -11.23 -3.11
CA GLU A 163 -25.75 -11.61 -4.48
C GLU A 163 -26.23 -13.03 -4.83
N ASN A 164 -26.05 -13.99 -3.92
CA ASN A 164 -26.53 -15.36 -4.12
C ASN A 164 -28.06 -15.46 -4.24
N ILE A 165 -28.80 -14.63 -3.50
CA ILE A 165 -30.27 -14.56 -3.62
C ILE A 165 -30.70 -13.95 -4.96
N LYS A 166 -29.99 -12.91 -5.45
CA LYS A 166 -30.27 -12.31 -6.76
C LYS A 166 -29.97 -13.26 -7.92
N MET A 167 -28.90 -14.05 -7.82
CA MET A 167 -28.53 -15.06 -8.82
C MET A 167 -29.55 -16.19 -8.90
N LYS A 168 -30.05 -16.69 -7.75
CA LYS A 168 -31.10 -17.72 -7.72
C LYS A 168 -32.45 -17.25 -8.26
N LYS A 169 -32.81 -15.97 -8.08
CA LYS A 169 -34.05 -15.41 -8.65
C LYS A 169 -34.00 -15.25 -10.17
N LYS A 170 -32.82 -15.02 -10.76
CA LYS A 170 -32.64 -14.91 -12.22
C LYS A 170 -32.58 -16.25 -12.94
N ALA A 171 -32.26 -17.35 -12.26
CA ALA A 171 -32.18 -18.68 -12.85
C ALA A 171 -33.54 -19.42 -12.90
N ASN A 172 -34.57 -18.89 -12.24
CA ASN A 172 -35.92 -19.47 -12.18
C ASN A 172 -36.97 -18.65 -12.98
N GLN A 173 -36.51 -17.82 -13.92
CA GLN A 173 -37.33 -17.19 -14.97
C GLN A 173 -36.85 -17.71 -16.33
#